data_AF-A0A7J2JNP7-F1
#
_entry.id   AF-A0A7J2JNP7-F1
#
_cell.length_a   1.000
_cell.length_b   1.000
_cell.length_c   1.000
_cell.angle_alpha   90.00
_cell.angle_beta   90.00
_cell.angle_gamma   90.00
#
_symmetry.space_group_name_H-M   'P 1'
#
loop_
_entity.id
_entity.type
_entity.pdbx_description
1 polymer ?
#
loop_
_entity_poly.entity_id
_entity_poly.type
_entity_poly.pdbx_seq_one_letter_code
_entity_poly.pdbx_strand_id
1 'polypeptide(L)'
;MKLYLIVGIDPGTTTGIAALDFNGNLVDVFSSKDFGLDKTIEYLISLGSVSMIATDVNPTPHFVSKLSAQLGSAVFTPPESLSVNEKIFITKGYKVDDSHQRDALAAALTAFNKFRNKFQKIDSLKLGIAGDDVKRLVLHGLSISKAQKKLEDEKGEKGMGKIKIEKVIQEEKPIKKKLISKEENKIKKLEKQNLILRKQIYKKEREIKRLRNAISKIKKRYDIELKEKIEIRKRDQSIRNLEYRLDNLKRKLEELKKLKKLWQKAANGEILPIGIFPEQIRGLVWIKRRLKKSDLNRLAEIEIAFTDDPMNRKFLIDNGIITANTGYLSEFEGCGYVYAKDIAKIKDEYMKEIKSISLKEIIEDYRTGRG
;
A
#
# COMPACT_ATOMS: atom_id res chain seq x y z
N MET A 1 -8.16 -30.80 -14.10
CA MET A 1 -6.91 -30.42 -13.39
C MET A 1 -7.35 -29.69 -12.13
N LYS A 2 -6.92 -30.10 -10.92
CA LYS A 2 -7.29 -29.36 -9.70
C LYS A 2 -6.47 -28.07 -9.66
N LEU A 3 -7.14 -26.92 -9.60
CA LEU A 3 -6.47 -25.64 -9.38
C LEU A 3 -6.18 -25.51 -7.88
N TYR A 4 -4.91 -25.36 -7.52
CA TYR A 4 -4.50 -25.19 -6.14
C TYR A 4 -4.18 -23.73 -5.83
N LEU A 5 -4.60 -23.28 -4.65
CA LEU A 5 -4.56 -21.87 -4.28
C LEU A 5 -3.72 -21.60 -3.04
N ILE A 6 -3.00 -20.48 -3.06
CA ILE A 6 -2.46 -19.77 -1.90
C ILE A 6 -3.33 -18.54 -1.70
N VAL A 7 -3.98 -18.44 -0.55
CA VAL A 7 -4.97 -17.41 -0.27
C VAL A 7 -4.45 -16.48 0.82
N GLY A 8 -4.52 -15.18 0.61
CA GLY A 8 -4.29 -14.17 1.64
C GLY A 8 -5.61 -13.65 2.19
N ILE A 9 -5.68 -13.48 3.50
CA ILE A 9 -6.87 -13.01 4.21
C ILE A 9 -6.49 -11.84 5.11
N ASP A 10 -7.18 -10.71 4.92
CA ASP A 10 -7.18 -9.57 5.84
C ASP A 10 -8.53 -9.56 6.59
N PRO A 11 -8.58 -10.06 7.84
CA PRO A 11 -9.82 -10.17 8.58
C PRO A 11 -10.19 -8.87 9.31
N GLY A 12 -11.48 -8.54 9.32
CA GLY A 12 -12.02 -7.37 10.03
C GLY A 12 -13.49 -7.13 9.69
N THR A 13 -14.00 -5.94 9.96
CA THR A 13 -15.34 -5.52 9.52
C THR A 13 -15.48 -5.63 8.00
N THR A 14 -14.42 -5.28 7.27
CA THR A 14 -14.25 -5.58 5.86
C THR A 14 -13.21 -6.69 5.76
N THR A 15 -13.57 -7.81 5.13
CA THR A 15 -12.63 -8.91 4.90
C THR A 15 -12.06 -8.78 3.50
N GLY A 16 -10.74 -8.65 3.41
CA GLY A 16 -9.99 -8.71 2.16
C GLY A 16 -9.59 -10.15 1.84
N ILE A 17 -9.76 -10.55 0.57
CA ILE A 17 -9.42 -11.90 0.10
C ILE A 17 -8.64 -11.78 -1.21
N ALA A 18 -7.51 -12.47 -1.30
CA ALA A 18 -6.73 -12.60 -2.52
C ALA A 18 -6.31 -14.06 -2.74
N ALA A 19 -6.52 -14.59 -3.94
CA ALA A 19 -6.18 -15.97 -4.29
C ALA A 19 -5.14 -16.02 -5.41
N LEU A 20 -4.04 -16.74 -5.18
CA LEU A 20 -2.97 -16.97 -6.15
C LEU A 20 -2.89 -18.45 -6.52
N ASP A 21 -2.59 -18.77 -7.78
CA ASP A 21 -2.23 -20.13 -8.18
C ASP A 21 -0.76 -20.47 -7.80
N PHE A 22 -0.36 -21.73 -7.99
CA PHE A 22 1.04 -22.16 -7.75
C PHE A 22 2.07 -21.62 -8.74
N ASN A 23 1.63 -20.87 -9.77
CA ASN A 23 2.52 -20.14 -10.67
C ASN A 23 2.68 -18.67 -10.25
N GLY A 24 1.94 -18.22 -9.24
CA GLY A 24 1.92 -16.84 -8.75
C GLY A 24 0.99 -15.92 -9.55
N ASN A 25 0.11 -16.48 -10.39
CA ASN A 25 -0.91 -15.70 -11.07
C ASN A 25 -2.03 -15.37 -10.08
N LEU A 26 -2.52 -14.13 -10.15
CA LEU A 26 -3.70 -13.71 -9.41
C LEU A 26 -4.94 -14.34 -10.04
N VAL A 27 -5.61 -15.19 -9.27
CA VAL A 27 -6.88 -15.82 -9.65
C VAL A 27 -8.02 -14.86 -9.37
N ASP A 28 -8.04 -14.27 -8.17
CA ASP A 28 -9.03 -13.26 -7.80
C ASP A 28 -8.56 -12.38 -6.64
N VAL A 29 -9.12 -11.18 -6.53
CA VAL A 29 -8.95 -10.26 -5.39
C VAL A 29 -10.22 -9.45 -5.19
N PHE A 30 -10.73 -9.44 -3.96
CA PHE A 30 -11.87 -8.61 -3.60
C PHE A 30 -11.92 -8.34 -2.09
N SER A 31 -12.80 -7.43 -1.72
CA SER A 31 -13.08 -7.07 -0.34
C SER A 31 -14.59 -6.93 -0.16
N SER A 32 -15.11 -7.29 1.01
CA SER A 32 -16.52 -7.12 1.32
C SER A 32 -16.76 -6.93 2.82
N LYS A 33 -17.75 -6.11 3.16
CA LYS A 33 -18.20 -5.93 4.54
C LYS A 33 -19.04 -7.13 4.98
N ASP A 34 -18.92 -7.50 6.25
CA ASP A 34 -19.68 -8.60 6.86
C ASP A 34 -19.54 -9.94 6.10
N PHE A 35 -18.35 -10.17 5.54
CA PHE A 35 -18.01 -11.39 4.81
C PHE A 35 -17.55 -12.46 5.81
N GLY A 36 -18.53 -13.08 6.46
CA GLY A 36 -18.30 -14.10 7.48
C GLY A 36 -17.63 -15.37 6.98
N LEU A 37 -17.24 -16.22 7.93
CA LEU A 37 -16.40 -17.40 7.71
C LEU A 37 -16.99 -18.39 6.69
N ASP A 38 -18.29 -18.69 6.78
CA ASP A 38 -18.96 -19.63 5.86
C ASP A 38 -18.96 -19.10 4.41
N LYS A 39 -19.23 -17.81 4.21
CA LYS A 39 -19.18 -17.15 2.90
C LYS A 39 -17.76 -17.15 2.33
N THR A 40 -16.76 -16.93 3.19
CA THR A 40 -15.34 -17.04 2.80
C THR A 40 -15.02 -18.45 2.31
N ILE A 41 -15.45 -19.49 3.02
CA ILE A 41 -15.22 -20.89 2.63
C ILE A 41 -15.86 -21.20 1.29
N GLU A 42 -17.15 -20.89 1.14
CA GLU A 42 -17.90 -21.14 -0.09
C GLU A 42 -17.24 -20.46 -1.29
N TYR A 43 -16.87 -19.18 -1.11
CA TYR A 43 -16.17 -18.41 -2.13
C TYR A 43 -14.82 -19.05 -2.52
N LEU A 44 -13.98 -19.39 -1.53
CA LEU A 44 -12.66 -19.95 -1.82
C LEU A 44 -12.73 -21.32 -2.49
N ILE A 45 -13.69 -22.16 -2.11
CA ILE A 45 -13.93 -23.47 -2.75
C ILE A 45 -14.37 -23.27 -4.21
N SER A 46 -15.16 -22.23 -4.49
CA SER A 46 -15.59 -21.92 -5.86
C SER A 46 -14.41 -21.55 -6.78
N LEU A 47 -13.36 -20.94 -6.23
CA LEU A 47 -12.13 -20.60 -6.96
C LEU A 47 -11.21 -21.81 -7.18
N GLY A 48 -11.11 -22.72 -6.20
CA GLY A 48 -10.21 -23.87 -6.29
C GLY A 48 -9.91 -24.54 -4.95
N SER A 49 -8.93 -25.46 -4.97
CA SER A 49 -8.49 -26.18 -3.77
C SER A 49 -7.48 -25.35 -2.98
N VAL A 50 -7.91 -24.77 -1.86
CA VAL A 50 -7.04 -23.98 -0.97
C VAL A 50 -5.98 -24.88 -0.33
N SER A 51 -4.72 -24.59 -0.61
CA SER A 51 -3.58 -25.33 -0.06
C SER A 51 -2.90 -24.59 1.08
N MET A 52 -3.00 -23.26 1.08
CA MET A 52 -2.42 -22.41 2.11
C MET A 52 -3.24 -21.15 2.31
N ILE A 53 -3.36 -20.73 3.57
CA ILE A 53 -3.97 -19.46 3.97
C ILE A 53 -2.88 -18.62 4.66
N ALA A 54 -2.75 -17.38 4.22
CA ALA A 54 -1.74 -16.44 4.64
C ALA A 54 -2.39 -15.21 5.28
N THR A 55 -1.67 -14.61 6.22
CA THR A 55 -1.99 -13.31 6.82
C THR A 55 -0.76 -12.41 6.74
N ASP A 56 -0.97 -11.11 6.84
CA ASP A 56 0.06 -10.06 6.84
C ASP A 56 0.52 -9.66 8.25
N VAL A 57 -0.11 -10.19 9.31
CA VAL A 57 0.20 -9.86 10.71
C VAL A 57 0.71 -11.08 11.49
N ASN A 58 1.50 -10.81 12.53
CA ASN A 58 1.97 -11.78 13.53
C ASN A 58 1.55 -11.27 14.93
N PRO A 59 0.85 -12.06 15.76
CA PRO A 59 0.43 -13.46 15.56
C PRO A 59 -0.71 -13.65 14.56
N THR A 60 -0.89 -14.90 14.11
CA THR A 60 -1.97 -15.28 13.19
C THR A 60 -3.34 -14.90 13.78
N PRO A 61 -4.20 -14.17 13.06
CA PRO A 61 -5.55 -13.90 13.53
C PRO A 61 -6.36 -15.18 13.73
N HIS A 62 -7.24 -15.18 14.73
CA HIS A 62 -8.08 -16.33 15.04
C HIS A 62 -9.01 -16.73 13.88
N PHE A 63 -9.51 -15.75 13.12
CA PHE A 63 -10.31 -16.00 11.91
C PHE A 63 -9.54 -16.84 10.88
N VAL A 64 -8.28 -16.49 10.61
CA VAL A 64 -7.39 -17.18 9.67
C VAL A 64 -7.11 -18.60 10.14
N SER A 65 -6.88 -18.79 11.44
CA SER A 65 -6.63 -20.10 12.03
C SER A 65 -7.84 -21.04 11.89
N LYS A 66 -9.06 -20.54 12.18
CA LYS A 66 -10.31 -21.30 11.98
C LYS A 66 -10.54 -21.67 10.51
N LEU A 67 -10.34 -20.70 9.62
CA LEU A 67 -10.51 -20.90 8.17
C LEU A 67 -9.57 -22.00 7.64
N SER A 68 -8.31 -21.99 8.08
CA SER A 68 -7.33 -23.03 7.72
C SER A 68 -7.73 -24.40 8.24
N ALA A 69 -8.19 -24.49 9.49
CA ALA A 69 -8.63 -25.76 10.08
C ALA A 69 -9.81 -26.37 9.32
N GLN A 70 -10.79 -25.56 8.92
CA GLN A 70 -11.97 -26.04 8.18
C GLN A 70 -11.66 -26.41 6.73
N LEU A 71 -10.74 -25.70 6.07
CA LEU A 71 -10.32 -26.00 4.70
C LEU A 71 -9.22 -27.08 4.61
N GLY A 72 -8.65 -27.49 5.75
CA GLY A 72 -7.53 -28.43 5.80
C GLY A 72 -6.26 -27.87 5.14
N SER A 73 -6.09 -26.55 5.14
CA SER A 73 -4.99 -25.84 4.45
C SER A 73 -3.87 -25.48 5.43
N ALA A 74 -2.63 -25.35 4.94
CA ALA A 74 -1.53 -24.86 5.77
C ALA A 74 -1.71 -23.36 6.11
N VAL A 75 -1.20 -22.91 7.27
CA VAL A 75 -1.15 -21.48 7.61
C VAL A 75 0.24 -20.92 7.32
N PHE A 76 0.29 -19.75 6.68
CA PHE A 76 1.48 -18.93 6.62
C PHE A 76 1.32 -17.69 7.49
N THR A 77 2.32 -17.42 8.31
CA THR A 77 2.42 -16.20 9.13
C THR A 77 3.81 -15.62 8.94
N PRO A 78 3.92 -14.31 8.66
CA PRO A 78 5.22 -13.69 8.46
C PRO A 78 6.00 -13.64 9.79
N PRO A 79 7.34 -13.59 9.75
CA PRO A 79 8.15 -13.48 10.97
C PRO A 79 7.78 -12.26 11.82
N GLU A 80 7.45 -11.15 11.16
CA GLU A 80 6.95 -9.91 11.76
C GLU A 80 5.77 -9.38 10.92
N SER A 81 4.90 -8.59 11.53
CA SER A 81 3.79 -7.95 10.82
C SER A 81 4.30 -7.04 9.71
N LEU A 82 3.72 -7.16 8.51
CA LEU A 82 4.11 -6.35 7.36
C LEU A 82 3.74 -4.88 7.57
N SER A 83 4.71 -4.00 7.35
CA SER A 83 4.49 -2.55 7.34
C SER A 83 3.67 -2.12 6.12
N VAL A 84 2.99 -0.97 6.24
CA VAL A 84 2.20 -0.39 5.14
C VAL A 84 3.04 -0.21 3.87
N ASN A 85 4.30 0.21 4.01
CA ASN A 85 5.20 0.42 2.87
C ASN A 85 5.57 -0.90 2.19
N GLU A 86 5.79 -1.98 2.94
CA GLU A 86 6.05 -3.30 2.38
C GLU A 86 4.85 -3.83 1.60
N LYS A 87 3.63 -3.69 2.16
CA LYS A 87 2.39 -4.08 1.48
C LYS A 87 2.26 -3.34 0.15
N ILE A 88 2.44 -2.01 0.13
CA ILE A 88 2.40 -1.19 -1.10
C ILE A 88 3.48 -1.64 -2.10
N PHE A 89 4.70 -1.92 -1.63
CA PHE A 89 5.79 -2.32 -2.51
C PHE A 89 5.53 -3.66 -3.20
N ILE A 90 5.06 -4.65 -2.43
CA ILE A 90 4.80 -6.02 -2.91
C ILE A 90 3.63 -6.04 -3.90
N THR A 91 2.60 -5.20 -3.69
CA THR A 91 1.39 -5.18 -4.54
C THR A 91 1.45 -4.20 -5.71
N LYS A 92 2.53 -3.42 -5.88
CA LYS A 92 2.66 -2.34 -6.88
C LYS A 92 2.35 -2.73 -8.35
N GLY A 93 2.42 -4.03 -8.68
CA GLY A 93 2.12 -4.56 -10.02
C GLY A 93 0.66 -4.95 -10.25
N TYR A 94 -0.20 -4.87 -9.24
CA TYR A 94 -1.58 -5.36 -9.27
C TYR A 94 -2.57 -4.21 -9.11
N LYS A 95 -3.75 -4.37 -9.71
CA LYS A 95 -4.88 -3.48 -9.45
C LYS A 95 -5.59 -3.97 -8.19
N VAL A 96 -5.75 -3.08 -7.22
CA VAL A 96 -6.50 -3.28 -5.98
C VAL A 96 -7.33 -2.03 -5.75
N ASP A 97 -8.58 -2.20 -5.32
CA ASP A 97 -9.53 -1.09 -5.19
C ASP A 97 -9.46 -0.42 -3.82
N ASP A 98 -9.04 -1.15 -2.78
CA ASP A 98 -8.92 -0.64 -1.42
C ASP A 98 -7.73 -1.22 -0.64
N SER A 99 -7.55 -0.74 0.59
CA SER A 99 -6.49 -1.20 1.49
C SER A 99 -6.65 -2.66 1.93
N HIS A 100 -7.87 -3.19 2.01
CA HIS A 100 -8.12 -4.56 2.46
C HIS A 100 -7.72 -5.56 1.37
N GLN A 101 -8.06 -5.27 0.12
CA GLN A 101 -7.58 -6.02 -1.04
C GLN A 101 -6.05 -5.99 -1.13
N ARG A 102 -5.45 -4.82 -0.90
CA ARG A 102 -3.99 -4.67 -0.88
C ARG A 102 -3.35 -5.55 0.20
N ASP A 103 -3.88 -5.51 1.41
CA ASP A 103 -3.30 -6.17 2.56
C ASP A 103 -3.46 -7.71 2.44
N ALA A 104 -4.62 -8.18 1.97
CA ALA A 104 -4.84 -9.58 1.61
C ALA A 104 -3.91 -10.06 0.47
N LEU A 105 -3.74 -9.26 -0.58
CA LEU A 105 -2.84 -9.59 -1.68
C LEU A 105 -1.37 -9.61 -1.23
N ALA A 106 -0.97 -8.69 -0.37
CA ALA A 106 0.37 -8.66 0.20
C ALA A 106 0.66 -9.94 1.01
N ALA A 107 -0.31 -10.41 1.81
CA ALA A 107 -0.20 -11.68 2.54
C ALA A 107 0.01 -12.87 1.59
N ALA A 108 -0.81 -12.99 0.54
CA ALA A 108 -0.72 -14.07 -0.44
C ALA A 108 0.63 -14.08 -1.19
N LEU A 109 1.07 -12.91 -1.66
CA LEU A 109 2.33 -12.76 -2.40
C LEU A 109 3.55 -13.03 -1.51
N THR A 110 3.49 -12.62 -0.25
CA THR A 110 4.56 -12.88 0.73
C THR A 110 4.71 -14.39 0.97
N ALA A 111 3.58 -15.09 1.17
CA ALA A 111 3.57 -16.54 1.28
C ALA A 111 4.13 -17.20 0.02
N PHE A 112 3.65 -16.82 -1.18
CA PHE A 112 4.14 -17.35 -2.44
C PHE A 112 5.67 -17.17 -2.61
N ASN A 113 6.18 -15.97 -2.33
CA ASN A 113 7.60 -15.67 -2.45
C ASN A 113 8.47 -16.52 -1.52
N LYS A 114 7.98 -16.87 -0.32
CA LYS A 114 8.68 -17.78 0.60
C LYS A 114 8.86 -19.18 -0.01
N PHE A 115 7.88 -19.67 -0.76
CA PHE A 115 7.89 -21.01 -1.35
C PHE A 115 8.33 -21.06 -2.82
N ARG A 116 8.49 -19.91 -3.48
CA ARG A 116 8.83 -19.78 -4.90
C ARG A 116 10.03 -20.62 -5.33
N ASN A 117 11.13 -20.57 -4.56
CA ASN A 117 12.34 -21.34 -4.88
C ASN A 117 12.10 -22.86 -4.79
N LYS A 118 11.27 -23.30 -3.83
CA LYS A 118 10.88 -24.72 -3.70
C LYS A 118 9.99 -25.14 -4.88
N PHE A 119 9.02 -24.31 -5.26
CA PHE A 119 8.15 -24.57 -6.40
C PHE A 119 8.93 -24.67 -7.71
N GLN A 120 9.85 -23.74 -7.97
CA GLN A 120 10.73 -23.80 -9.14
C GLN A 120 11.59 -25.07 -9.17
N LYS A 121 12.09 -25.52 -8.01
CA LYS A 121 12.82 -26.78 -7.90
C LYS A 121 11.94 -28.00 -8.18
N ILE A 122 10.66 -27.96 -7.82
CA ILE A 122 9.70 -29.02 -8.14
C ILE A 122 9.35 -29.00 -9.63
N ASP A 123 9.16 -27.81 -10.21
CA ASP A 123 8.85 -27.65 -11.63
C ASP A 123 10.00 -28.12 -12.53
N SER A 124 11.26 -27.92 -12.10
CA SER A 124 12.44 -28.40 -12.84
C SER A 124 12.55 -29.93 -12.90
N LEU A 125 11.94 -30.66 -11.96
CA LEU A 125 11.87 -32.12 -11.96
C LEU A 125 10.91 -32.68 -13.02
N LYS A 126 10.14 -31.81 -13.71
CA LYS A 126 9.22 -32.18 -14.81
C LYS A 126 8.26 -33.32 -14.45
N LEU A 127 7.74 -33.32 -13.22
CA LEU A 127 6.84 -34.35 -12.68
C LEU A 127 5.43 -34.37 -13.32
N GLY A 128 5.20 -33.53 -14.34
CA GLY A 128 3.92 -33.43 -15.02
C GLY A 128 2.79 -33.06 -14.05
N ILE A 129 1.68 -33.78 -14.13
CA ILE A 129 0.46 -33.54 -13.32
C ILE A 129 0.74 -33.72 -11.81
N ALA A 130 1.73 -34.52 -11.42
CA ALA A 130 2.09 -34.73 -10.01
C ALA A 130 2.86 -33.55 -9.39
N GLY A 131 3.32 -32.59 -10.18
CA GLY A 131 4.10 -31.44 -9.69
C GLY A 131 3.32 -30.60 -8.68
N ASP A 132 2.05 -30.32 -8.96
CA ASP A 132 1.22 -29.49 -8.06
C ASP A 132 0.80 -30.26 -6.80
N ASP A 133 0.59 -31.58 -6.88
CA ASP A 133 0.35 -32.41 -5.70
C ASP A 133 1.58 -32.46 -4.77
N VAL A 134 2.80 -32.49 -5.33
CA VAL A 134 4.04 -32.36 -4.56
C VAL A 134 4.15 -30.98 -3.92
N LYS A 135 3.84 -29.90 -4.66
CA LYS A 135 3.84 -28.53 -4.12
C LYS A 135 2.89 -28.40 -2.92
N ARG A 136 1.67 -28.94 -3.02
CA ARG A 136 0.70 -28.99 -1.93
C ARG A 136 1.29 -29.66 -0.68
N LEU A 137 1.88 -30.85 -0.83
CA LEU A 137 2.49 -31.58 0.30
C LEU A 137 3.66 -30.81 0.93
N VAL A 138 4.45 -30.10 0.12
CA VAL A 138 5.57 -29.28 0.60
C VAL A 138 5.07 -28.06 1.40
N LEU A 139 3.92 -27.49 1.06
CA LEU A 139 3.28 -26.44 1.85
C LEU A 139 2.87 -26.93 3.25
N HIS A 140 2.52 -28.21 3.39
CA HIS A 140 2.26 -28.86 4.69
C HIS A 140 3.53 -29.29 5.45
N GLY A 141 4.70 -28.79 5.06
CA GLY A 141 5.95 -29.01 5.80
C GLY A 141 6.74 -30.27 5.42
N LEU A 142 6.30 -31.03 4.40
CA LEU A 142 7.05 -32.18 3.91
C LEU A 142 8.26 -31.73 3.07
N SER A 143 9.36 -32.51 3.14
CA SER A 143 10.46 -32.35 2.19
C SER A 143 10.02 -32.87 0.80
N ILE A 144 10.65 -32.35 -0.26
CA ILE A 144 10.33 -32.77 -1.64
C ILE A 144 10.46 -34.29 -1.80
N SER A 145 11.52 -34.89 -1.26
CA SER A 145 11.75 -36.34 -1.30
C SER A 145 10.66 -37.14 -0.57
N LYS A 146 10.21 -36.67 0.61
CA LYS A 146 9.11 -37.32 1.36
C LYS A 146 7.77 -37.16 0.64
N ALA A 147 7.51 -36.01 0.02
CA ALA A 147 6.30 -35.76 -0.74
C ALA A 147 6.21 -36.64 -1.99
N GLN A 148 7.32 -36.86 -2.70
CA GLN A 148 7.36 -37.79 -3.84
C GLN A 148 7.07 -39.23 -3.40
N LYS A 149 7.76 -39.71 -2.36
CA LYS A 149 7.56 -41.06 -1.84
C LYS A 149 6.11 -41.31 -1.41
N LYS A 150 5.50 -40.35 -0.71
CA LYS A 150 4.09 -40.43 -0.29
C LYS A 150 3.13 -40.56 -1.48
N LEU A 151 3.38 -39.84 -2.58
CA LEU A 151 2.57 -39.95 -3.80
C LEU A 151 2.81 -41.26 -4.58
N GLU A 152 3.99 -41.86 -4.46
CA GLU A 152 4.27 -43.19 -5.02
C GLU A 152 3.57 -44.29 -4.22
N ASP A 153 3.61 -44.21 -2.88
CA ASP A 153 2.92 -45.13 -1.97
C ASP A 153 1.39 -45.05 -2.16
N GLU A 154 0.81 -43.85 -2.26
CA GLU A 154 -0.62 -43.64 -2.52
C GLU A 154 -1.09 -44.14 -3.91
N LYS A 155 -0.17 -44.25 -4.89
CA LYS A 155 -0.45 -44.84 -6.21
C LYS A 155 -0.29 -46.37 -6.22
N GLY A 156 0.60 -46.92 -5.39
CA GLY A 156 0.81 -48.35 -5.24
C GLY A 156 -0.37 -49.10 -4.63
N GLU A 157 -1.13 -48.45 -3.74
CA GLU A 157 -2.25 -49.09 -3.04
C GLU A 157 -3.53 -49.23 -3.89
N LYS A 158 -3.67 -48.52 -5.01
CA LYS A 158 -4.90 -48.52 -5.83
C LYS A 158 -4.86 -49.42 -7.07
N GLY A 159 -3.85 -50.28 -7.23
CA GLY A 159 -3.67 -51.02 -8.48
C GLY A 159 -2.94 -52.35 -8.40
N MET A 160 -3.42 -53.32 -7.59
CA MET A 160 -3.02 -54.73 -7.73
C MET A 160 -4.18 -55.70 -7.52
N GLY A 161 -5.13 -55.70 -8.46
CA GLY A 161 -5.89 -56.91 -8.75
C GLY A 161 -4.97 -57.90 -9.47
N LYS A 162 -4.38 -58.85 -8.74
CA LYS A 162 -3.58 -59.94 -9.32
C LYS A 162 -4.47 -60.82 -10.21
N ILE A 163 -4.36 -60.67 -11.53
CA ILE A 163 -4.84 -61.69 -12.47
C ILE A 163 -3.74 -62.76 -12.55
N LYS A 164 -4.02 -63.95 -11.98
CA LYS A 164 -3.25 -65.17 -12.26
C LYS A 164 -3.58 -65.63 -13.67
N ILE A 165 -2.56 -65.80 -14.53
CA ILE A 165 -2.69 -66.51 -15.80
C ILE A 165 -2.11 -67.91 -15.59
N GLU A 166 -2.98 -68.91 -15.44
CA GLU A 166 -2.60 -70.31 -15.62
C GLU A 166 -2.68 -70.64 -17.12
N LYS A 167 -1.57 -71.15 -17.67
CA LYS A 167 -1.52 -71.75 -19.00
C LYS A 167 -2.17 -73.12 -18.94
N VAL A 168 -3.31 -73.29 -19.61
CA VAL A 168 -3.82 -74.61 -20.00
C VAL A 168 -3.67 -74.71 -21.52
N ILE A 169 -2.73 -75.56 -21.94
CA ILE A 169 -2.64 -76.09 -23.30
C ILE A 169 -3.62 -77.25 -23.34
N GLN A 170 -4.62 -77.23 -24.23
CA GLN A 170 -5.20 -78.45 -24.79
C GLN A 170 -6.04 -78.18 -26.05
N GLU A 171 -5.57 -78.81 -27.13
CA GLU A 171 -6.28 -79.54 -28.18
C GLU A 171 -7.25 -78.83 -29.15
N GLU A 172 -6.94 -79.02 -30.44
CA GLU A 172 -7.67 -78.59 -31.62
C GLU A 172 -8.80 -79.58 -31.97
N LYS A 173 -10.01 -79.06 -32.24
CA LYS A 173 -11.02 -79.70 -33.11
C LYS A 173 -11.76 -78.68 -34.00
N PRO A 174 -12.31 -79.11 -35.15
CA PRO A 174 -12.44 -78.27 -36.35
C PRO A 174 -13.83 -77.65 -36.49
N ILE A 175 -14.05 -76.47 -35.88
CA ILE A 175 -15.24 -75.62 -36.17
C ILE A 175 -14.82 -74.19 -36.57
N LYS A 176 -13.52 -73.88 -36.51
CA LYS A 176 -13.03 -72.49 -36.49
C LYS A 176 -13.03 -71.72 -37.82
N LYS A 177 -13.17 -72.34 -39.01
CA LYS A 177 -12.93 -71.63 -40.28
C LYS A 177 -13.89 -70.45 -40.59
N LYS A 178 -15.15 -70.48 -40.14
CA LYS A 178 -16.12 -69.37 -40.35
C LYS A 178 -16.03 -68.26 -39.28
N LEU A 179 -15.54 -68.56 -38.08
CA LEU A 179 -15.31 -67.58 -37.01
C LEU A 179 -13.98 -66.85 -37.22
N ILE A 180 -12.93 -67.59 -37.58
CA ILE A 180 -11.60 -67.05 -37.92
C ILE A 180 -11.71 -66.00 -39.04
N SER A 181 -12.46 -66.26 -40.11
CA SER A 181 -12.54 -65.31 -41.24
C SER A 181 -13.29 -64.01 -40.89
N LYS A 182 -14.25 -64.05 -39.96
CA LYS A 182 -14.93 -62.84 -39.45
C LYS A 182 -14.02 -62.06 -38.52
N GLU A 183 -13.25 -62.74 -37.68
CA GLU A 183 -12.29 -62.14 -36.76
C GLU A 183 -11.10 -61.53 -37.51
N GLU A 184 -10.55 -62.20 -38.52
CA GLU A 184 -9.50 -61.69 -39.40
C GLU A 184 -9.93 -60.42 -40.16
N ASN A 185 -11.17 -60.38 -40.66
CA ASN A 185 -11.71 -59.17 -41.30
C ASN A 185 -11.89 -58.01 -40.32
N LYS A 186 -12.25 -58.32 -39.06
CA LYS A 186 -12.37 -57.32 -37.99
C LYS A 186 -11.00 -56.78 -37.58
N ILE A 187 -9.99 -57.65 -37.49
CA ILE A 187 -8.59 -57.29 -37.24
C ILE A 187 -8.09 -56.37 -38.35
N LYS A 188 -8.27 -56.71 -39.63
CA LYS A 188 -7.87 -55.85 -40.76
C LYS A 188 -8.55 -54.47 -40.74
N LYS A 189 -9.84 -54.40 -40.37
CA LYS A 189 -10.54 -53.10 -40.22
C LYS A 189 -9.96 -52.28 -39.07
N LEU A 190 -9.71 -52.92 -37.93
CA LEU A 190 -9.13 -52.27 -36.75
C LEU A 190 -7.70 -51.80 -37.02
N GLU A 191 -6.88 -52.57 -37.75
CA GLU A 191 -5.53 -52.18 -38.16
C GLU A 191 -5.55 -50.95 -39.08
N LYS A 192 -6.45 -50.91 -40.07
CA LYS A 192 -6.65 -49.72 -40.92
C LYS A 192 -7.05 -48.49 -40.11
N GLN A 193 -7.98 -48.64 -39.16
CA GLN A 193 -8.38 -47.56 -38.27
C GLN A 193 -7.23 -47.09 -37.38
N ASN A 194 -6.45 -48.03 -36.83
CA ASN A 194 -5.29 -47.72 -36.00
C ASN A 194 -4.24 -46.92 -36.80
N LEU A 195 -4.00 -47.28 -38.06
CA LEU A 195 -3.09 -46.55 -38.95
C LEU A 195 -3.57 -45.12 -39.22
N ILE A 196 -4.87 -44.92 -39.46
CA ILE A 196 -5.47 -43.59 -39.68
C ILE A 196 -5.36 -42.74 -38.42
N LEU A 197 -5.72 -43.31 -37.26
CA LEU A 197 -5.64 -42.64 -35.97
C LEU A 197 -4.19 -42.24 -35.63
N ARG A 198 -3.21 -43.13 -35.88
CA ARG A 198 -1.78 -42.82 -35.71
C ARG A 198 -1.33 -41.66 -36.60
N LYS A 199 -1.77 -41.60 -37.87
CA LYS A 199 -1.48 -40.47 -38.76
C LYS A 199 -2.10 -39.16 -38.27
N GLN A 200 -3.31 -39.21 -37.73
CA GLN A 200 -3.98 -38.03 -37.15
C GLN A 200 -3.28 -37.54 -35.88
N ILE A 201 -2.87 -38.45 -35.00
CA ILE A 201 -2.08 -38.14 -33.80
C ILE A 201 -0.78 -37.43 -34.22
N TYR A 202 -0.05 -37.98 -35.18
CA TYR A 202 1.20 -37.38 -35.66
C TYR A 202 1.00 -35.96 -36.23
N LYS A 203 -0.07 -35.73 -37.00
CA LYS A 203 -0.42 -34.39 -37.49
C LYS A 203 -0.71 -33.42 -36.35
N LYS A 204 -1.54 -33.84 -35.38
CA LYS A 204 -1.89 -33.03 -34.22
C LYS A 204 -0.68 -32.72 -33.34
N GLU A 205 0.22 -33.69 -33.12
CA GLU A 205 1.46 -33.48 -32.36
C GLU A 205 2.37 -32.45 -33.04
N ARG A 206 2.49 -32.51 -34.37
CA ARG A 206 3.27 -31.53 -35.14
C ARG A 206 2.68 -30.13 -35.05
N GLU A 207 1.36 -30.03 -35.05
CA GLU A 207 0.63 -28.77 -34.88
C GLU A 207 0.77 -28.21 -33.47
N ILE A 208 0.63 -29.05 -32.44
CA ILE A 208 0.89 -28.68 -31.04
C ILE A 208 2.32 -28.14 -30.89
N LYS A 209 3.32 -28.79 -31.52
CA LYS A 209 4.71 -28.31 -31.48
C LYS A 209 4.86 -26.92 -32.13
N ARG A 210 4.20 -26.67 -33.27
CA ARG A 210 4.21 -25.36 -33.95
C ARG A 210 3.55 -24.28 -33.08
N LEU A 211 2.38 -24.56 -32.54
CA LEU A 211 1.64 -23.63 -31.69
C LEU A 211 2.41 -23.29 -30.41
N ARG A 212 3.02 -24.30 -29.74
CA ARG A 212 3.88 -24.07 -28.57
C ARG A 212 5.07 -23.16 -28.88
N ASN A 213 5.70 -23.34 -30.04
CA ASN A 213 6.79 -22.46 -30.47
C ASN A 213 6.32 -21.03 -30.77
N ALA A 214 5.14 -20.86 -31.38
CA ALA A 214 4.55 -19.56 -31.62
C ALA A 214 4.23 -18.83 -30.30
N ILE A 215 3.59 -19.52 -29.35
CA ILE A 215 3.29 -19.00 -28.00
C ILE A 215 4.58 -18.58 -27.30
N SER A 216 5.64 -19.40 -27.35
CA SER A 216 6.93 -19.07 -26.74
C SER A 216 7.54 -17.78 -27.32
N LYS A 217 7.47 -17.59 -28.64
CA LYS A 217 7.94 -16.35 -29.28
C LYS A 217 7.13 -15.12 -28.89
N ILE A 218 5.80 -15.26 -28.79
CA ILE A 218 4.92 -14.17 -28.37
C ILE A 218 5.20 -13.80 -26.90
N LYS A 219 5.31 -14.81 -26.03
CA LYS A 219 5.61 -14.61 -24.61
C LYS A 219 6.93 -13.87 -24.39
N LYS A 220 7.98 -14.27 -25.11
CA LYS A 220 9.28 -13.56 -25.05
C LYS A 220 9.19 -12.10 -25.46
N ARG A 221 8.43 -11.77 -26.52
CA ARG A 221 8.22 -10.38 -26.94
C ARG A 221 7.45 -9.59 -25.88
N TYR A 222 6.37 -10.16 -25.37
CA TYR A 222 5.58 -9.55 -24.31
C TYR A 222 6.39 -9.29 -23.04
N ASP A 223 7.27 -10.22 -22.66
CA ASP A 223 8.15 -10.06 -21.49
C ASP A 223 9.13 -8.89 -21.66
N ILE A 224 9.63 -8.66 -22.88
CA ILE A 224 10.52 -7.52 -23.19
C ILE A 224 9.73 -6.21 -23.09
N GLU A 225 8.59 -6.11 -23.77
CA GLU A 225 7.73 -4.92 -23.74
C GLU A 225 7.27 -4.59 -22.31
N LEU A 226 6.96 -5.61 -21.51
CA LEU A 226 6.57 -5.41 -20.12
C LEU A 226 7.72 -4.83 -19.28
N LYS A 227 8.95 -5.34 -19.47
CA LYS A 227 10.14 -4.80 -18.78
C LYS A 227 10.39 -3.34 -19.16
N GLU A 228 10.29 -3.01 -20.45
CA GLU A 228 10.44 -1.63 -20.93
C GLU A 228 9.37 -0.71 -20.31
N LYS A 229 8.09 -1.12 -20.32
CA LYS A 229 7.01 -0.35 -19.69
C LYS A 229 7.21 -0.15 -18.18
N ILE A 230 7.71 -1.17 -17.48
CA ILE A 230 8.02 -1.06 -16.05
C ILE A 230 9.15 -0.06 -15.83
N GLU A 231 10.19 -0.10 -16.67
CA GLU A 231 11.33 0.81 -16.55
C GLU A 231 10.96 2.25 -16.86
N ILE A 232 10.16 2.49 -17.90
CA ILE A 232 9.58 3.80 -18.21
C ILE A 232 8.78 4.32 -17.00
N ARG A 233 7.88 3.51 -16.44
CA ARG A 233 7.11 3.93 -15.25
C ARG A 233 7.98 4.27 -14.05
N LYS A 234 9.08 3.54 -13.83
CA LYS A 234 10.06 3.86 -12.77
C LYS A 234 10.73 5.20 -13.03
N ARG A 235 11.17 5.44 -14.27
CA ARG A 235 11.79 6.71 -14.67
C ARG A 235 10.80 7.87 -14.53
N ASP A 236 9.57 7.72 -14.98
CA ASP A 236 8.52 8.74 -14.85
C ASP A 236 8.23 9.09 -13.39
N GLN A 237 8.22 8.09 -12.50
CA GLN A 237 8.06 8.35 -11.07
C GLN A 237 9.26 9.11 -10.50
N SER A 238 10.47 8.74 -10.91
CA SER A 238 11.68 9.48 -10.50
C SER A 238 11.66 10.91 -11.02
N ILE A 239 11.21 11.15 -12.26
CA ILE A 239 11.06 12.48 -12.85
C ILE A 239 10.07 13.29 -12.02
N ARG A 240 8.87 12.79 -11.75
CA ARG A 240 7.88 13.49 -10.90
C ARG A 240 8.42 13.83 -9.52
N ASN A 241 9.14 12.91 -8.89
CA ASN A 241 9.75 13.14 -7.58
C ASN A 241 10.84 14.23 -7.65
N LEU A 242 11.65 14.24 -8.71
CA LEU A 242 12.69 15.24 -8.93
C LEU A 242 12.07 16.61 -9.22
N GLU A 243 11.02 16.67 -10.04
CA GLU A 243 10.26 17.90 -10.33
C GLU A 243 9.67 18.50 -9.05
N TYR A 244 9.03 17.68 -8.21
CA TYR A 244 8.50 18.13 -6.92
C TYR A 244 9.60 18.69 -6.01
N ARG A 245 10.74 18.01 -5.93
CA ARG A 245 11.90 18.51 -5.15
C ARG A 245 12.41 19.83 -5.72
N LEU A 246 12.48 19.97 -7.03
CA LEU A 246 12.95 21.16 -7.71
C LEU A 246 12.01 22.35 -7.45
N ASP A 247 10.70 22.13 -7.50
CA ASP A 247 9.71 23.16 -7.16
C ASP A 247 9.83 23.59 -5.69
N ASN A 248 9.94 22.64 -4.77
CA ASN A 248 10.13 22.94 -3.35
C ASN A 248 11.43 23.72 -3.09
N LEU A 249 12.54 23.35 -3.76
CA LEU A 249 13.80 24.08 -3.67
C LEU A 249 13.69 25.49 -4.25
N LYS A 250 12.94 25.68 -5.34
CA LYS A 250 12.68 27.01 -5.92
C LYS A 250 11.88 27.89 -4.95
N ARG A 251 10.85 27.35 -4.29
CA ARG A 251 10.07 28.07 -3.26
C ARG A 251 10.97 28.52 -2.11
N LYS A 252 11.76 27.59 -1.56
CA LYS A 252 12.74 27.90 -0.50
C LYS A 252 13.75 28.95 -0.93
N LEU A 253 14.24 28.90 -2.17
CA LEU A 253 15.16 29.90 -2.69
C LEU A 253 14.51 31.28 -2.77
N GLU A 254 13.23 31.35 -3.15
CA GLU A 254 12.48 32.61 -3.20
C GLU A 254 12.19 33.16 -1.79
N GLU A 255 11.86 32.30 -0.83
CA GLU A 255 11.75 32.64 0.59
C GLU A 255 13.06 33.21 1.13
N LEU A 256 14.20 32.57 0.86
CA LEU A 256 15.51 33.06 1.28
C LEU A 256 15.86 34.42 0.65
N LYS A 257 15.49 34.66 -0.61
CA LYS A 257 15.64 35.98 -1.24
C LYS A 257 14.79 37.05 -0.55
N LYS A 258 13.55 36.74 -0.18
CA LYS A 258 12.68 37.64 0.58
C LYS A 258 13.27 37.93 1.95
N LEU A 259 13.75 36.90 2.66
CA LEU A 259 14.41 37.04 3.95
C LEU A 259 15.63 37.95 3.83
N LYS A 260 16.48 37.77 2.82
CA LYS A 260 17.64 38.64 2.57
C LYS A 260 17.23 40.11 2.39
N LYS A 261 16.15 40.38 1.64
CA LYS A 261 15.62 41.75 1.48
C LYS A 261 15.11 42.32 2.79
N LEU A 262 14.38 41.54 3.59
CA LEU A 262 13.91 41.96 4.91
C LEU A 262 15.07 42.27 5.86
N TRP A 263 16.11 41.42 5.87
CA TRP A 263 17.32 41.66 6.65
C TRP A 263 18.02 42.96 6.26
N GLN A 264 18.14 43.26 4.97
CA GLN A 264 18.69 44.54 4.49
C GLN A 264 17.86 45.73 4.98
N LYS A 265 16.52 45.65 4.87
CA LYS A 265 15.63 46.70 5.37
C LYS A 265 15.71 46.89 6.89
N ALA A 266 15.84 45.81 7.64
CA ALA A 266 15.99 45.85 9.09
C ALA A 266 17.33 46.48 9.49
N ALA A 267 18.42 46.12 8.80
CA ALA A 267 19.75 46.70 9.01
C ALA A 267 19.78 48.20 8.69
N ASN A 268 19.04 48.64 7.66
CA ASN A 268 18.87 50.05 7.31
C ASN A 268 17.92 50.81 8.26
N GLY A 269 17.24 50.12 9.18
CA GLY A 269 16.25 50.72 10.09
C GLY A 269 14.91 51.07 9.44
N GLU A 270 14.63 50.60 8.22
CA GLU A 270 13.35 50.84 7.54
C GLU A 270 12.21 50.04 8.16
N ILE A 271 12.53 48.86 8.69
CA ILE A 271 11.60 47.99 9.42
C ILE A 271 12.17 47.63 10.79
N LEU A 272 11.28 47.39 11.74
CA LEU A 272 11.60 47.00 13.10
C LEU A 272 10.95 45.64 13.38
N PRO A 273 11.73 44.64 13.85
CA PRO A 273 11.18 43.36 14.26
C PRO A 273 10.30 43.52 15.50
N ILE A 274 9.27 42.69 15.61
CA ILE A 274 8.35 42.68 16.75
C ILE A 274 8.40 41.34 17.49
N GLY A 275 8.38 41.39 18.82
CA GLY A 275 8.22 40.19 19.64
C GLY A 275 6.78 39.70 19.64
N ILE A 276 6.56 38.39 19.80
CA ILE A 276 5.21 37.85 20.07
C ILE A 276 5.12 37.65 21.59
N PHE A 277 4.10 38.25 22.22
CA PHE A 277 3.94 38.18 23.67
C PHE A 277 4.00 36.72 24.19
N PRO A 278 4.84 36.40 25.18
CA PRO A 278 5.46 37.32 26.16
C PRO A 278 6.79 37.95 25.74
N GLU A 279 7.35 37.60 24.59
CA GLU A 279 8.62 38.17 24.11
C GLU A 279 8.38 39.57 23.53
N GLN A 280 9.30 40.50 23.81
CA GLN A 280 9.34 41.83 23.22
C GLN A 280 10.65 42.03 22.46
N ILE A 281 10.62 42.85 21.42
CA ILE A 281 11.84 43.29 20.74
C ILE A 281 11.82 44.82 20.71
N ARG A 282 12.79 45.44 21.39
CA ARG A 282 12.95 46.90 21.46
C ARG A 282 11.67 47.61 21.92
N GLY A 283 10.97 47.02 22.89
CA GLY A 283 9.71 47.52 23.44
C GLY A 283 8.49 47.31 22.54
N LEU A 284 8.63 46.63 21.39
CA LEU A 284 7.52 46.34 20.48
C LEU A 284 7.02 44.91 20.70
N VAL A 285 5.70 44.76 20.86
CA VAL A 285 5.08 43.44 21.05
C VAL A 285 3.79 43.26 20.25
N TRP A 286 3.60 42.07 19.69
CA TRP A 286 2.34 41.62 19.13
C TRP A 286 1.63 40.67 20.09
N ILE A 287 0.44 41.06 20.53
CA ILE A 287 -0.38 40.29 21.45
C ILE A 287 -1.42 39.49 20.67
N LYS A 288 -1.12 38.19 20.46
CA LYS A 288 -2.01 37.23 19.79
C LYS A 288 -2.99 36.52 20.74
N ARG A 289 -2.93 36.78 22.06
CA ARG A 289 -3.81 36.18 23.08
C ARG A 289 -4.35 37.19 24.07
N ARG A 290 -5.42 36.84 24.79
CA ARG A 290 -5.93 37.66 25.89
C ARG A 290 -4.94 37.74 27.06
N LEU A 291 -4.72 38.94 27.58
CA LEU A 291 -3.86 39.20 28.73
C LEU A 291 -4.57 38.88 30.05
N LYS A 292 -3.81 38.47 31.05
CA LYS A 292 -4.27 38.19 32.42
C LYS A 292 -3.58 39.11 33.41
N LYS A 293 -4.13 39.28 34.61
CA LYS A 293 -3.48 40.03 35.70
C LYS A 293 -2.07 39.50 36.02
N SER A 294 -1.86 38.19 35.93
CA SER A 294 -0.53 37.57 36.12
C SER A 294 0.53 38.00 35.08
N ASP A 295 0.11 38.58 33.96
CA ASP A 295 1.01 39.03 32.89
C ASP A 295 1.59 40.44 33.16
N LEU A 296 1.14 41.15 34.20
CA LEU A 296 1.57 42.52 34.54
C LEU A 296 3.09 42.68 34.61
N ASN A 297 3.77 41.75 35.29
CA ASN A 297 5.23 41.81 35.47
C ASN A 297 6.00 41.71 34.15
N ARG A 298 5.37 41.22 33.07
CA ARG A 298 5.96 41.03 31.75
C ARG A 298 5.75 42.23 30.83
N LEU A 299 5.02 43.25 31.30
CA LEU A 299 4.69 44.45 30.53
C LEU A 299 5.69 45.60 30.73
N ALA A 300 6.58 45.51 31.71
CA ALA A 300 7.43 46.63 32.16
C ALA A 300 8.38 47.18 31.08
N GLU A 301 8.82 46.36 30.13
CA GLU A 301 9.73 46.77 29.05
C GLU A 301 9.01 47.07 27.72
N ILE A 302 7.68 47.06 27.73
CA ILE A 302 6.86 47.21 26.52
C ILE A 302 6.50 48.68 26.33
N GLU A 303 6.95 49.25 25.22
CA GLU A 303 6.63 50.62 24.81
C GLU A 303 5.34 50.65 23.97
N ILE A 304 5.25 49.77 22.97
CA ILE A 304 4.10 49.72 22.05
C ILE A 304 3.62 48.27 21.92
N ALA A 305 2.31 48.10 22.13
CA ALA A 305 1.63 46.84 22.04
C ALA A 305 0.58 46.84 20.92
N PHE A 306 0.66 45.83 20.05
CA PHE A 306 -0.25 45.67 18.92
C PHE A 306 -1.29 44.61 19.25
N THR A 307 -2.56 45.00 19.26
CA THR A 307 -3.67 44.10 19.56
C THR A 307 -4.97 44.63 19.00
N ASP A 308 -5.83 43.71 18.55
CA ASP A 308 -7.17 44.08 18.11
C ASP A 308 -8.25 43.90 19.17
N ASP A 309 -7.96 43.13 20.22
CA ASP A 309 -8.88 42.87 21.33
C ASP A 309 -9.08 44.15 22.18
N PRO A 310 -10.31 44.70 22.23
CA PRO A 310 -10.61 45.89 23.02
C PRO A 310 -10.28 45.74 24.52
N MET A 311 -10.42 44.53 25.07
CA MET A 311 -10.11 44.29 26.49
C MET A 311 -8.61 44.31 26.76
N ASN A 312 -7.81 43.80 25.82
CA ASN A 312 -6.36 43.94 25.90
C ASN A 312 -5.95 45.40 25.76
N ARG A 313 -6.54 46.15 24.81
CA ARG A 313 -6.23 47.59 24.64
C ARG A 313 -6.47 48.35 25.94
N LYS A 314 -7.65 48.18 26.55
CA LYS A 314 -7.98 48.82 27.82
C LYS A 314 -6.96 48.46 28.91
N PHE A 315 -6.69 47.17 29.08
CA PHE A 315 -5.73 46.68 30.07
C PHE A 315 -4.32 47.27 29.89
N LEU A 316 -3.86 47.44 28.66
CA LEU A 316 -2.54 48.01 28.34
C LEU A 316 -2.50 49.52 28.58
N ILE A 317 -3.54 50.25 28.18
CA ILE A 317 -3.68 51.69 28.40
C ILE A 317 -3.71 52.00 29.90
N ASP A 318 -4.48 51.21 30.69
CA ASP A 318 -4.55 51.33 32.15
C ASP A 318 -3.17 51.15 32.82
N ASN A 319 -2.20 50.53 32.13
CA ASN A 319 -0.82 50.32 32.58
C ASN A 319 0.20 51.22 31.83
N GLY A 320 -0.26 52.26 31.13
CA GLY A 320 0.61 53.26 30.50
C GLY A 320 1.30 52.84 29.20
N ILE A 321 0.82 51.78 28.54
CA ILE A 321 1.41 51.24 27.31
C ILE A 321 0.67 51.77 26.08
N ILE A 322 1.43 52.22 25.07
CA ILE A 322 0.87 52.69 23.81
C ILE A 322 0.26 51.49 23.06
N THR A 323 -0.97 51.62 22.58
CA THR A 323 -1.65 50.54 21.85
C THR A 323 -1.86 50.90 20.39
N ALA A 324 -1.66 49.93 19.49
CA ALA A 324 -1.89 50.07 18.06
C ALA A 324 -2.65 48.87 17.49
N ASN A 325 -3.31 49.07 16.34
CA ASN A 325 -4.02 48.02 15.61
C ASN A 325 -3.02 47.08 14.90
N THR A 326 -3.33 45.78 14.78
CA THR A 326 -2.44 44.82 14.10
C THR A 326 -2.29 45.06 12.59
N GLY A 327 -3.14 45.89 11.98
CA GLY A 327 -3.05 46.28 10.56
C GLY A 327 -1.78 47.03 10.16
N TYR A 328 -1.00 47.53 11.12
CA TYR A 328 0.33 48.09 10.89
C TYR A 328 1.44 47.01 10.79
N LEU A 329 1.12 45.76 11.16
CA LEU A 329 2.08 44.67 11.19
C LEU A 329 2.11 43.91 9.87
N SER A 330 3.28 43.38 9.55
CA SER A 330 3.50 42.39 8.50
C SER A 330 4.16 41.17 9.10
N GLU A 331 3.90 39.99 8.55
CA GLU A 331 4.44 38.71 9.03
C GLU A 331 5.16 37.97 7.91
N PHE A 332 6.33 37.43 8.22
CA PHE A 332 7.08 36.56 7.32
C PHE A 332 7.61 35.36 8.12
N GLU A 333 7.20 34.14 7.75
CA GLU A 333 7.62 32.90 8.41
C GLU A 333 7.47 32.93 9.94
N GLY A 334 6.37 33.50 10.44
CA GLY A 334 6.08 33.61 11.88
C GLY A 334 6.77 34.77 12.61
N CYS A 335 7.64 35.52 11.91
CA CYS A 335 8.28 36.72 12.44
C CYS A 335 7.49 37.96 12.03
N GLY A 336 7.00 38.71 13.00
CA GLY A 336 6.34 39.99 12.74
C GLY A 336 7.35 41.14 12.59
N TYR A 337 6.99 42.13 11.79
CA TYR A 337 7.71 43.40 11.71
C TYR A 337 6.74 44.55 11.42
N VAL A 338 7.20 45.77 11.69
CA VAL A 338 6.48 47.03 11.45
C VAL A 338 7.43 48.02 10.77
N TYR A 339 6.92 48.90 9.91
CA TYR A 339 7.76 49.92 9.29
C TYR A 339 8.06 51.05 10.28
N ALA A 340 9.29 51.56 10.26
CA ALA A 340 9.71 52.62 11.18
C ALA A 340 8.86 53.91 11.04
N LYS A 341 8.43 54.24 9.82
CA LYS A 341 7.51 55.36 9.55
C LYS A 341 6.16 55.24 10.27
N ASP A 342 5.66 54.01 10.43
CA ASP A 342 4.37 53.75 11.05
C ASP A 342 4.48 53.84 12.57
N ILE A 343 5.62 53.43 13.14
CA ILE A 343 5.93 53.66 14.56
C ILE A 343 5.98 55.15 14.89
N ALA A 344 6.65 55.96 14.06
CA ALA A 344 6.69 57.41 14.25
C ALA A 344 5.27 58.01 14.25
N LYS A 345 4.42 57.58 13.30
CA LYS A 345 3.03 58.00 13.21
C LYS A 345 2.21 57.63 14.45
N ILE A 346 2.36 56.39 14.95
CA ILE A 346 1.67 55.92 16.17
C ILE A 346 2.07 56.76 17.39
N LYS A 347 3.37 57.05 17.56
CA LYS A 347 3.85 57.90 18.67
C LYS A 347 3.31 59.33 18.56
N ASP A 348 3.27 59.90 17.36
CA ASP A 348 2.72 61.24 17.13
C ASP A 348 1.21 61.32 17.41
N GLU A 349 0.44 60.30 17.00
CA GLU A 349 -1.00 60.19 17.29
C GLU A 349 -1.25 60.10 18.80
N TYR A 350 -0.50 59.25 19.49
CA TYR A 350 -0.59 59.12 20.95
C TYR A 350 -0.25 60.42 21.70
N MET A 351 0.80 61.14 21.28
CA MET A 351 1.17 62.43 21.89
C MET A 351 0.10 63.52 21.67
N LYS A 352 -0.64 63.47 20.56
CA LYS A 352 -1.79 64.38 20.33
C LYS A 352 -2.97 64.04 21.23
N GLU A 353 -3.25 62.75 21.44
CA GLU A 353 -4.31 62.30 22.34
C GLU A 353 -4.06 62.71 23.78
N ILE A 354 -2.83 62.51 24.31
CA ILE A 354 -2.48 62.95 25.68
C ILE A 354 -2.66 64.45 25.85
N LYS A 355 -2.17 65.26 24.90
CA LYS A 355 -2.33 66.73 24.96
C LYS A 355 -3.80 67.15 24.97
N SER A 356 -4.65 66.45 24.22
CA SER A 356 -6.09 66.69 24.18
C SER A 356 -6.77 66.33 25.51
N ILE A 357 -6.37 65.23 26.15
CA ILE A 357 -6.89 64.80 27.46
C ILE A 357 -6.50 65.80 28.55
N SER A 358 -5.22 66.17 28.63
CA SER A 358 -4.73 67.16 29.59
C SER A 358 -5.43 68.52 29.45
N LEU A 359 -5.69 68.97 28.22
CA LEU A 359 -6.45 70.20 27.97
C LEU A 359 -7.91 70.08 28.44
N LYS A 360 -8.55 68.91 28.29
CA LYS A 360 -9.91 68.69 28.78
C LYS A 360 -9.97 68.65 30.30
N GLU A 361 -9.04 67.98 30.96
CA GLU A 361 -8.92 67.94 32.43
C GLU A 361 -8.72 69.35 32.99
N ILE A 362 -7.84 70.16 32.40
CA ILE A 362 -7.64 71.57 32.79
C ILE A 362 -8.92 72.40 32.59
N ILE A 363 -9.67 72.18 31.51
CA ILE A 363 -10.94 72.87 31.25
C ILE A 363 -12.03 72.44 32.25
N GLU A 364 -12.03 71.17 32.64
CA GLU A 364 -12.99 70.60 33.59
C GLU A 364 -12.73 71.09 35.01
N ASP A 365 -11.46 71.12 35.44
CA ASP A 365 -11.01 71.72 36.70
C ASP A 365 -11.34 73.22 36.78
N TYR A 366 -11.21 73.94 35.66
CA TYR A 366 -11.61 75.36 35.60
C TYR A 366 -13.13 75.57 35.70
N ARG A 367 -13.93 74.58 35.29
CA ARG A 367 -15.40 74.62 35.38
C ARG A 367 -15.91 74.23 36.76
N THR A 368 -15.27 73.28 37.43
CA THR A 368 -15.63 72.84 38.79
C THR A 368 -15.11 73.80 39.87
N GLY A 369 -14.01 74.52 39.62
CA GLY A 369 -13.48 75.56 40.52
C GLY A 369 -14.24 76.89 40.55
N ARG A 370 -15.33 77.03 39.80
CA ARG A 370 -16.22 78.22 39.79
C ARG A 370 -17.63 77.95 40.34
N GLY A 371 -17.84 76.81 41.00
CA GLY A 371 -19.09 76.45 41.68
C GLY A 371 -19.12 76.91 43.13
#